data_AF-B6W739-F1
#
_entry.id   AF-B6W739-F1
#
_cell.length_a   1.000
_cell.length_b   1.000
_cell.length_c   1.000
_cell.angle_alpha   90.00
_cell.angle_beta   90.00
_cell.angle_gamma   90.00
#
_symmetry.space_group_name_H-M   'P 1'
#
loop_
_entity.id
_entity.type
_entity.pdbx_description
1 polymer ?
#
loop_
_entity_poly.entity_id
_entity_poly.type
_entity_poly.pdbx_seq_one_letter_code
_entity_poly.pdbx_strand_id
1 'polypeptide(L)'
;MKGIDVKFPLSTFTAVTGVSGSGKSSLVNEILYKSVTKKLNKSKTHPGKHDSIEGVEQIDKIISIDQSPIGRTPRSNPATYTKLFDNIRDVFAMTTEAKMKGFDKGRFSFNVKGGRCEACKGDGTIKVDMMFLPDVYVPCEVCHGQRYNRETLEVKYKGKNISEVLDMTVEEALKFFENHPSIVRKLQTLYDVGLGYIKNRSTINRTFRRRSPKSKTCKRACKKIHRPNPIHFGRTNNRPSHGRRPQTNRSFKQTSRPKQHSCSNRTQP
;
A
#
# COMPACT_ATOMS: atom_id res chain seq x y z
N MET A 1 -5.14 -7.82 -33.65
CA MET A 1 -5.71 -6.46 -33.80
C MET A 1 -5.22 -5.92 -35.14
N LYS A 2 -6.07 -5.30 -35.94
CA LYS A 2 -5.74 -4.85 -37.31
C LYS A 2 -5.55 -3.33 -37.30
N GLY A 3 -4.31 -2.85 -37.31
CA GLY A 3 -3.94 -1.43 -37.51
C GLY A 3 -4.91 -0.39 -36.96
N ILE A 4 -5.08 -0.34 -35.63
CA ILE A 4 -5.99 0.62 -34.99
C ILE A 4 -5.20 1.72 -34.29
N ASP A 5 -5.71 2.95 -34.41
CA ASP A 5 -5.26 4.09 -33.62
C ASP A 5 -6.28 4.40 -32.53
N VAL A 6 -5.81 4.51 -31.28
CA VAL A 6 -6.67 4.72 -30.11
C VAL A 6 -6.12 5.83 -29.25
N LYS A 7 -6.96 6.82 -28.93
CA LYS A 7 -6.64 7.91 -28.00
C LYS A 7 -7.24 7.63 -26.62
N PHE A 8 -6.43 7.75 -25.57
CA PHE A 8 -6.86 7.61 -24.19
C PHE A 8 -6.81 8.98 -23.48
N PRO A 9 -7.95 9.65 -23.27
CA PRO A 9 -7.98 10.96 -22.60
C PRO A 9 -7.58 10.82 -21.13
N LEU A 10 -6.58 11.58 -20.69
CA LEU A 10 -6.13 11.62 -19.31
C LEU A 10 -7.15 12.33 -18.40
N SER A 11 -7.09 12.05 -17.09
CA SER A 11 -7.97 12.65 -16.08
C SER A 11 -9.46 12.38 -16.27
N THR A 12 -9.80 11.34 -17.04
CA THR A 12 -11.19 10.88 -17.22
C THR A 12 -11.35 9.43 -16.78
N PHE A 13 -12.60 9.02 -16.52
CA PHE A 13 -12.94 7.61 -16.37
C PHE A 13 -13.13 7.00 -17.75
N THR A 14 -12.13 6.30 -18.27
CA THR A 14 -12.20 5.63 -19.58
C THR A 14 -12.55 4.15 -19.41
N ALA A 15 -13.64 3.71 -20.05
CA ALA A 15 -14.04 2.30 -20.09
C ALA A 15 -13.75 1.70 -21.48
N VAL A 16 -13.08 0.54 -21.52
CA VAL A 16 -12.83 -0.22 -22.75
C VAL A 16 -13.77 -1.43 -22.77
N THR A 17 -14.74 -1.43 -23.70
CA THR A 17 -15.82 -2.43 -23.77
C THR A 17 -15.74 -3.27 -25.05
N GLY A 18 -16.58 -4.31 -25.14
CA GLY A 18 -16.64 -5.25 -26.28
C GLY A 18 -16.77 -6.71 -25.85
N VAL A 19 -17.14 -7.59 -26.79
CA VAL A 19 -17.36 -9.04 -26.57
C VAL A 19 -16.09 -9.79 -26.14
N SER A 20 -16.22 -10.95 -25.48
CA SER A 20 -15.05 -11.78 -25.15
C SER A 20 -14.24 -12.11 -26.41
N GLY A 21 -12.91 -12.08 -26.31
CA GLY A 21 -12.02 -12.27 -27.47
C GLY A 21 -11.82 -11.05 -28.37
N SER A 22 -12.51 -9.94 -28.16
CA SER A 22 -12.36 -8.72 -28.99
C SER A 22 -11.00 -8.00 -28.88
N GLY A 23 -10.08 -8.49 -28.05
CA GLY A 23 -8.73 -7.94 -27.91
C GLY A 23 -8.57 -6.85 -26.84
N LYS A 24 -9.58 -6.57 -26.00
CA LYS A 24 -9.51 -5.57 -24.91
C LYS A 24 -8.29 -5.74 -24.00
N SER A 25 -8.09 -6.96 -23.49
CA SER A 25 -6.95 -7.27 -22.60
C SER A 25 -5.62 -7.14 -23.33
N SER A 26 -5.57 -7.47 -24.61
CA SER A 26 -4.38 -7.28 -25.45
C SER A 26 -4.05 -5.79 -25.62
N LEU A 27 -5.05 -4.95 -25.92
CA LEU A 27 -4.88 -3.51 -26.03
C LEU A 27 -4.42 -2.89 -24.71
N VAL A 28 -5.15 -3.13 -23.61
CA VAL A 28 -4.92 -2.43 -22.34
C VAL A 28 -3.73 -3.01 -21.58
N ASN A 29 -3.65 -4.33 -21.40
CA ASN A 29 -2.64 -4.94 -20.53
C ASN A 29 -1.33 -5.25 -21.27
N GLU A 30 -1.42 -5.79 -22.49
CA GLU A 30 -0.25 -6.27 -23.22
C GLU A 30 0.45 -5.17 -24.03
N ILE A 31 -0.30 -4.20 -24.55
CA ILE A 31 0.25 -3.09 -25.33
C ILE A 31 0.38 -1.84 -24.46
N LEU A 32 -0.74 -1.21 -24.06
CA LEU A 32 -0.72 0.08 -23.37
C LEU A 32 0.07 0.02 -22.05
N TYR A 33 -0.32 -0.88 -21.14
CA TYR A 33 0.29 -0.96 -19.83
C TYR A 33 1.79 -1.31 -19.89
N LYS A 34 2.18 -2.34 -20.66
CA LYS A 34 3.59 -2.75 -20.78
C LYS A 34 4.44 -1.68 -21.44
N SER A 35 3.94 -1.01 -22.48
CA SER A 35 4.68 0.03 -23.20
C SER A 35 4.92 1.26 -22.34
N VAL A 36 3.89 1.74 -21.64
CA VAL A 36 4.01 2.85 -20.69
C VAL A 36 4.91 2.46 -19.52
N THR A 37 4.78 1.24 -18.99
CA THR A 37 5.65 0.74 -17.91
C THR A 37 7.11 0.64 -18.35
N LYS A 38 7.39 0.21 -19.58
CA LYS A 38 8.74 0.16 -20.15
C LYS A 38 9.35 1.55 -20.25
N LYS A 39 8.59 2.55 -20.73
CA LYS A 39 9.03 3.94 -20.84
C LYS A 39 9.26 4.61 -19.48
N LEU A 40 8.31 4.48 -18.54
CA LEU A 40 8.37 5.17 -17.24
C LEU A 40 9.28 4.48 -16.20
N ASN A 41 9.21 3.15 -16.11
CA ASN A 41 9.88 2.40 -15.04
C ASN A 41 11.12 1.62 -15.52
N LYS A 42 11.57 1.83 -16.76
CA LYS A 42 12.67 1.07 -17.40
C LYS A 42 12.51 -0.46 -17.26
N SER A 43 11.27 -0.93 -17.30
CA SER A 43 10.94 -2.35 -17.11
C SER A 43 11.46 -3.22 -18.27
N LYS A 44 11.88 -4.45 -17.96
CA LYS A 44 12.29 -5.47 -18.96
C LYS A 44 11.11 -6.09 -19.72
N THR A 45 9.87 -5.71 -19.40
CA THR A 45 8.67 -6.26 -20.05
C THR A 45 8.62 -5.88 -21.53
N HIS A 46 8.45 -6.87 -22.40
CA HIS A 46 8.22 -6.65 -23.82
C HIS A 46 6.74 -6.39 -24.09
N PRO A 47 6.38 -5.21 -24.61
CA PRO A 47 5.01 -4.94 -25.02
C PRO A 47 4.64 -5.72 -26.28
N GLY A 48 3.35 -5.92 -26.48
CA GLY A 48 2.83 -6.44 -27.75
C GLY A 48 3.18 -5.52 -28.94
N LYS A 49 3.10 -6.05 -30.15
CA LYS A 49 3.38 -5.31 -31.40
C LYS A 49 2.50 -4.05 -31.49
N HIS A 50 3.13 -2.90 -31.66
CA HIS A 50 2.53 -1.59 -31.91
C HIS A 50 3.60 -0.68 -32.52
N ASP A 51 3.19 0.40 -33.20
CA ASP A 51 4.12 1.30 -33.88
C ASP A 51 4.71 2.32 -32.91
N SER A 52 3.86 3.14 -32.27
CA SER A 52 4.30 4.15 -31.31
C SER A 52 3.25 4.37 -30.19
N ILE A 53 3.69 5.02 -29.11
CA ILE A 53 2.80 5.56 -28.07
C ILE A 53 3.33 6.95 -27.71
N GLU A 54 2.46 7.95 -27.86
CA GLU A 54 2.73 9.36 -27.59
C GLU A 54 2.02 9.82 -26.30
N GLY A 55 2.45 10.94 -25.70
CA GLY A 55 1.80 11.50 -24.51
C GLY A 55 2.20 10.83 -23.18
N VAL A 56 3.23 9.97 -23.17
CA VAL A 56 3.68 9.26 -21.95
C VAL A 56 4.35 10.21 -20.95
N GLU A 57 4.92 11.30 -21.44
CA GLU A 57 5.48 12.40 -20.66
C GLU A 57 4.44 13.13 -19.79
N GLN A 58 3.14 12.98 -20.08
CA GLN A 58 2.06 13.60 -19.30
C GLN A 58 1.71 12.80 -18.02
N ILE A 59 2.34 11.63 -17.81
CA ILE A 59 2.04 10.74 -16.68
C ILE A 59 3.31 10.34 -15.91
N ASP A 60 3.34 10.65 -14.61
CA ASP A 60 4.47 10.26 -13.75
C ASP A 60 4.52 8.75 -13.46
N LYS A 61 3.35 8.11 -13.45
CA LYS A 61 3.22 6.72 -13.00
C LYS A 61 1.99 6.02 -13.54
N ILE A 62 2.19 4.82 -14.07
CA ILE A 62 1.14 3.86 -14.38
C ILE A 62 1.03 2.77 -13.31
N ILE A 63 -0.19 2.32 -13.03
CA ILE A 63 -0.47 1.28 -12.04
C ILE A 63 -1.55 0.36 -12.59
N SER A 64 -1.22 -0.93 -12.70
CA SER A 64 -2.22 -1.95 -12.97
C SER A 64 -2.77 -2.50 -11.66
N ILE A 65 -4.09 -2.60 -11.60
CA ILE A 65 -4.83 -3.24 -10.51
C ILE A 65 -5.55 -4.43 -11.11
N ASP A 66 -5.04 -5.63 -10.83
CA ASP A 66 -5.49 -6.89 -11.42
C ASP A 66 -5.94 -7.89 -10.34
N GLN A 67 -6.54 -8.99 -10.80
CA GLN A 67 -7.05 -10.05 -9.93
C GLN A 67 -5.97 -11.00 -9.38
N SER A 68 -4.69 -10.77 -9.68
CA SER A 68 -3.63 -11.62 -9.12
C SER A 68 -3.64 -11.59 -7.58
N PRO A 69 -3.35 -12.72 -6.90
CA PRO A 69 -3.34 -12.76 -5.44
C PRO A 69 -2.31 -11.78 -4.88
N ILE A 70 -2.65 -11.12 -3.77
CA ILE A 70 -1.83 -10.06 -3.18
C ILE A 70 -0.61 -10.62 -2.43
N GLY A 71 -0.70 -11.86 -1.99
CA GLY A 71 0.37 -12.64 -1.41
C GLY A 71 0.00 -14.12 -1.50
N ARG A 72 0.99 -15.00 -1.34
CA ARG A 72 0.82 -16.46 -1.43
C ARG A 72 0.82 -17.14 -0.05
N THR A 73 0.98 -16.39 1.04
CA THR A 73 1.17 -16.94 2.40
C THR A 73 0.04 -16.55 3.36
N PRO A 74 -0.23 -17.36 4.41
CA PRO A 74 -1.17 -17.04 5.48
C PRO A 74 -0.93 -15.69 6.20
N ARG A 75 0.30 -15.20 6.14
CA ARG A 75 0.74 -13.92 6.73
C ARG A 75 0.29 -12.68 5.94
N SER A 76 -0.16 -12.89 4.72
CA SER A 76 -0.72 -11.84 3.87
C SER A 76 -2.18 -11.62 4.26
N ASN A 77 -2.45 -10.53 4.97
CA ASN A 77 -3.79 -10.12 5.37
C ASN A 77 -4.02 -8.63 5.02
N PRO A 78 -5.27 -8.14 4.98
CA PRO A 78 -5.56 -6.75 4.64
C PRO A 78 -4.81 -5.73 5.50
N ALA A 79 -4.59 -6.05 6.78
CA ALA A 79 -3.92 -5.17 7.72
C ALA A 79 -2.40 -5.04 7.45
N THR A 80 -1.72 -6.14 7.09
CA THR A 80 -0.30 -6.10 6.70
C THR A 80 -0.11 -5.45 5.34
N TYR A 81 -1.04 -5.66 4.41
CA TYR A 81 -0.93 -5.12 3.06
C TYR A 81 -1.08 -3.59 2.99
N THR A 82 -1.98 -3.03 3.79
CA THR A 82 -2.24 -1.58 3.89
C THR A 82 -1.28 -0.87 4.85
N LYS A 83 -0.36 -1.60 5.49
CA LYS A 83 0.44 -1.12 6.64
C LYS A 83 -0.42 -0.60 7.80
N LEU A 84 -1.66 -1.06 7.90
CA LEU A 84 -2.54 -0.78 9.03
C LEU A 84 -2.00 -1.46 10.30
N PHE A 85 -1.47 -2.68 10.14
CA PHE A 85 -0.96 -3.48 11.25
C PHE A 85 0.22 -2.81 11.97
N ASP A 86 1.05 -2.04 11.27
CA ASP A 86 2.15 -1.30 11.90
C ASP A 86 1.63 -0.28 12.91
N ASN A 87 0.63 0.51 12.53
CA ASN A 87 0.00 1.49 13.41
C ASN A 87 -0.70 0.81 14.60
N ILE A 88 -1.33 -0.34 14.39
CA ILE A 88 -1.96 -1.11 15.48
C ILE A 88 -0.89 -1.58 16.48
N ARG A 89 0.25 -2.09 16.00
CA ARG A 89 1.36 -2.50 16.88
C ARG A 89 1.92 -1.34 17.68
N ASP A 90 1.99 -0.15 17.08
CA ASP A 90 2.44 1.06 17.80
C ASP A 90 1.46 1.41 18.94
N VAL A 91 0.15 1.31 18.72
CA VAL A 91 -0.86 1.52 19.78
C VAL A 91 -0.69 0.51 20.92
N PHE A 92 -0.48 -0.77 20.60
CA PHE A 92 -0.28 -1.81 21.63
C PHE A 92 1.03 -1.62 22.41
N ALA A 93 2.10 -1.15 21.76
CA ALA A 93 3.36 -0.84 22.45
C ALA A 93 3.26 0.38 23.38
N MET A 94 2.29 1.27 23.14
CA MET A 94 2.07 2.46 23.96
C MET A 94 1.25 2.19 25.23
N THR A 95 0.63 1.00 25.40
CA THR A 95 -0.17 0.69 26.58
C THR A 95 0.69 0.59 27.84
N THR A 96 0.09 0.90 28.99
CA THR A 96 0.78 0.84 30.28
C THR A 96 1.30 -0.58 30.57
N GLU A 97 0.48 -1.60 30.30
CA GLU A 97 0.85 -3.01 30.47
C GLU A 97 2.06 -3.41 29.61
N ALA A 98 2.12 -2.94 28.36
CA ALA A 98 3.26 -3.17 27.48
C ALA A 98 4.52 -2.48 28.01
N LYS A 99 4.40 -1.22 28.43
CA LYS A 99 5.54 -0.45 28.97
C LYS A 99 6.10 -1.06 30.26
N MET A 100 5.25 -1.49 31.18
CA MET A 100 5.69 -2.14 32.42
C MET A 100 6.43 -3.45 32.15
N LYS A 101 6.04 -4.19 31.11
CA LYS A 101 6.69 -5.44 30.69
C LYS A 101 7.87 -5.24 29.74
N GLY A 102 8.21 -4.00 29.37
CA GLY A 102 9.27 -3.69 28.40
C GLY A 102 8.98 -4.18 26.98
N PHE A 103 7.71 -4.24 26.57
CA PHE A 103 7.31 -4.72 25.27
C PHE A 103 7.27 -3.61 24.22
N ASP A 104 8.12 -3.75 23.20
CA ASP A 104 8.11 -2.90 22.02
C ASP A 104 7.13 -3.38 20.94
N LYS A 105 6.93 -2.54 19.91
CA LYS A 105 6.16 -2.87 18.70
C LYS A 105 6.57 -4.18 18.02
N GLY A 106 7.81 -4.63 18.24
CA GLY A 106 8.33 -5.91 17.74
C GLY A 106 7.64 -7.12 18.37
N ARG A 107 7.34 -7.05 19.68
CA ARG A 107 6.65 -8.11 20.42
C ARG A 107 5.27 -8.42 19.82
N PHE A 108 4.58 -7.38 19.38
CA PHE A 108 3.25 -7.45 18.78
C PHE A 108 3.23 -7.89 17.30
N SER A 109 4.37 -8.25 16.71
CA SER A 109 4.44 -8.74 15.33
C SER A 109 4.51 -10.26 15.27
N PHE A 110 3.52 -10.89 14.62
CA PHE A 110 3.54 -12.34 14.38
C PHE A 110 4.63 -12.78 13.37
N ASN A 111 5.31 -11.84 12.70
CA ASN A 111 6.35 -12.15 11.71
C ASN A 111 7.74 -12.32 12.33
N VAL A 112 7.98 -11.82 13.54
CA VAL A 112 9.30 -11.81 14.20
C VAL A 112 9.27 -12.65 15.47
N LYS A 113 10.43 -13.20 15.86
CA LYS A 113 10.59 -13.90 17.14
C LYS A 113 10.34 -12.93 18.30
N GLY A 114 9.83 -13.45 19.41
CA GLY A 114 9.55 -12.68 20.62
C GLY A 114 8.15 -12.94 21.15
N GLY A 115 7.13 -12.30 20.57
CA GLY A 115 5.73 -12.44 21.02
C GLY A 115 4.86 -13.37 20.19
N ARG A 116 5.34 -13.85 19.03
CA ARG A 116 4.61 -14.81 18.21
C ARG A 116 4.58 -16.20 18.85
N CYS A 117 3.63 -17.03 18.45
CA CYS A 117 3.66 -18.45 18.77
C CYS A 117 4.78 -19.14 17.97
N GLU A 118 5.76 -19.74 18.67
CA GLU A 118 6.90 -20.41 18.02
C GLU A 118 6.51 -21.76 17.39
N ALA A 119 5.52 -22.47 17.94
CA ALA A 119 5.05 -23.75 17.39
C ALA A 119 4.55 -23.62 15.93
N CYS A 120 3.79 -22.58 15.63
CA CYS A 120 3.34 -22.27 14.27
C CYS A 120 4.13 -21.15 13.59
N LYS A 121 5.24 -20.69 14.19
CA LYS A 121 6.04 -19.55 13.72
C LYS A 121 5.21 -18.29 13.37
N GLY A 122 4.10 -18.08 14.08
CA GLY A 122 3.16 -16.96 13.89
C GLY A 122 2.10 -17.13 12.79
N ASP A 123 2.03 -18.28 12.11
CA ASP A 123 1.03 -18.50 11.06
C ASP A 123 -0.38 -18.76 11.62
N GLY A 124 -0.46 -19.36 12.81
CA GLY A 124 -1.72 -19.74 13.48
C GLY A 124 -2.31 -21.06 12.97
N THR A 125 -1.76 -21.58 11.88
CA THR A 125 -2.12 -22.88 11.27
C THR A 125 -0.86 -23.66 10.98
N ILE A 126 -0.91 -24.98 11.06
CA ILE A 126 0.14 -25.90 10.65
C ILE A 126 -0.26 -26.50 9.31
N LYS A 127 0.68 -26.52 8.36
CA LYS A 127 0.50 -27.19 7.07
C LYS A 127 0.80 -28.68 7.27
N VAL A 128 -0.18 -29.53 6.96
CA VAL A 128 0.00 -30.97 6.89
C VAL A 128 0.19 -31.33 5.42
N ASP A 129 1.39 -31.80 5.08
CA ASP A 129 1.71 -32.27 3.74
C ASP A 129 1.24 -33.72 3.60
N MET A 130 0.54 -34.01 2.51
CA MET A 130 -0.01 -35.33 2.22
C MET A 130 0.44 -35.72 0.82
N MET A 131 0.96 -36.93 0.68
CA MET A 131 1.72 -37.37 -0.49
C MET A 131 0.95 -37.31 -1.83
N PHE A 132 -0.38 -37.18 -1.80
CA PHE A 132 -1.24 -37.11 -3.00
C PHE A 132 -2.44 -36.17 -2.88
N LEU A 133 -2.61 -35.48 -1.74
CA LEU A 133 -3.74 -34.58 -1.51
C LEU A 133 -3.26 -33.14 -1.41
N PRO A 134 -4.11 -32.16 -1.78
CA PRO A 134 -3.80 -30.77 -1.53
C PRO A 134 -3.51 -30.53 -0.05
N ASP A 135 -2.49 -29.72 0.23
CA ASP A 135 -2.12 -29.31 1.57
C ASP A 135 -3.32 -28.91 2.43
N VAL A 136 -3.44 -29.54 3.61
CA VAL A 136 -4.46 -29.18 4.60
C VAL A 136 -3.85 -28.26 5.65
N TYR A 137 -4.60 -27.24 6.05
CA TYR A 137 -4.20 -26.29 7.08
C TYR A 137 -5.03 -26.54 8.34
N VAL A 138 -4.39 -27.04 9.39
CA VAL A 138 -5.02 -27.32 10.68
C VAL A 138 -4.70 -26.17 11.64
N PRO A 139 -5.64 -25.71 12.49
CA PRO A 139 -5.33 -24.74 13.54
C PRO A 139 -4.18 -25.23 14.42
N CYS A 140 -3.28 -24.32 14.80
CA CYS A 140 -2.17 -24.67 15.69
C CYS A 140 -2.71 -25.10 17.06
N GLU A 141 -2.27 -26.26 17.55
CA GLU A 141 -2.69 -26.82 18.84
C GLU A 141 -2.27 -25.96 20.04
N VAL A 142 -1.16 -25.21 19.92
CA VAL A 142 -0.61 -24.41 21.03
C VAL A 142 -1.29 -23.05 21.19
N CYS A 143 -1.56 -22.36 20.08
CA CYS A 143 -2.15 -21.01 20.12
C CYS A 143 -3.61 -20.97 19.65
N HIS A 144 -4.17 -22.10 19.24
CA HIS A 144 -5.53 -22.22 18.71
C HIS A 144 -5.88 -21.16 17.63
N GLY A 145 -4.91 -20.83 16.76
CA GLY A 145 -5.08 -19.82 15.70
C GLY A 145 -4.83 -18.37 16.11
N GLN A 146 -4.50 -18.09 17.37
CA GLN A 146 -4.30 -16.72 17.87
C GLN A 146 -3.00 -16.08 17.38
N ARG A 147 -1.99 -16.88 16.97
CA ARG A 147 -0.67 -16.48 16.42
C ARG A 147 0.35 -15.92 17.41
N TYR A 148 -0.04 -15.70 18.66
CA TYR A 148 0.82 -15.12 19.70
C TYR A 148 1.00 -16.08 20.88
N ASN A 149 2.01 -15.82 21.71
CA ASN A 149 2.18 -16.49 22.99
C ASN A 149 1.27 -15.86 24.07
N ARG A 150 1.06 -16.58 25.18
CA ARG A 150 0.17 -16.17 26.27
C ARG A 150 0.55 -14.80 26.86
N GLU A 151 1.84 -14.57 27.10
CA GLU A 151 2.36 -13.30 27.65
C GLU A 151 2.00 -12.07 26.80
N THR A 152 2.02 -12.21 25.47
CA THR A 152 1.68 -11.11 24.55
C THR A 152 0.17 -10.86 24.49
N LEU A 153 -0.63 -11.91 24.70
CA LEU A 153 -2.10 -11.83 24.71
C LEU A 153 -2.67 -11.24 25.99
N GLU A 154 -1.87 -11.20 27.06
CA GLU A 154 -2.26 -10.52 28.30
C GLU A 154 -2.35 -9.01 28.13
N VAL A 155 -1.60 -8.43 27.18
CA VAL A 155 -1.66 -6.99 26.92
C VAL A 155 -2.94 -6.63 26.20
N LYS A 156 -3.73 -5.76 26.82
CA LYS A 156 -5.02 -5.31 26.31
C LYS A 156 -5.01 -3.82 25.99
N TYR A 157 -5.75 -3.46 24.95
CA TYR A 157 -6.12 -2.09 24.62
C TYR A 157 -7.64 -2.01 24.56
N LYS A 158 -8.26 -1.09 25.31
CA LYS A 158 -9.73 -0.99 25.46
C LYS A 158 -10.39 -2.36 25.74
N GLY A 159 -9.77 -3.16 26.63
CA GLY A 159 -10.27 -4.48 27.02
C GLY A 159 -10.02 -5.63 26.03
N LYS A 160 -9.48 -5.37 24.82
CA LYS A 160 -9.19 -6.38 23.81
C LYS A 160 -7.70 -6.63 23.61
N ASN A 161 -7.31 -7.89 23.44
CA ASN A 161 -5.92 -8.22 23.09
C ASN A 161 -5.66 -8.03 21.59
N ILE A 162 -4.39 -8.08 21.19
CA ILE A 162 -4.02 -7.89 19.78
C ILE A 162 -4.65 -8.94 18.86
N SER A 163 -4.90 -10.15 19.38
CA SER A 163 -5.44 -11.23 18.59
C SER A 163 -6.90 -10.96 18.21
N GLU A 164 -7.69 -10.52 19.18
CA GLU A 164 -9.08 -10.11 19.04
C GLU A 164 -9.22 -8.88 18.15
N VAL A 165 -8.33 -7.88 18.31
CA VAL A 165 -8.32 -6.69 17.45
C VAL A 165 -8.13 -7.06 15.98
N LEU A 166 -7.26 -8.03 15.70
CA LEU A 166 -7.08 -8.55 14.35
C LEU A 166 -8.30 -9.35 13.87
N ASP A 167 -9.09 -9.96 14.76
CA ASP A 167 -10.27 -10.73 14.36
C ASP A 167 -11.52 -9.88 14.11
N MET A 168 -11.49 -8.59 14.48
CA MET A 168 -12.57 -7.64 14.19
C MET A 168 -12.73 -7.38 12.69
N THR A 169 -13.96 -7.05 12.28
CA THR A 169 -14.25 -6.54 10.94
C THR A 169 -13.67 -5.14 10.73
N VAL A 170 -13.54 -4.69 9.48
CA VAL A 170 -13.11 -3.32 9.18
C VAL A 170 -14.10 -2.30 9.77
N GLU A 171 -15.39 -2.60 9.75
CA GLU A 171 -16.43 -1.73 10.33
C GLU A 171 -16.34 -1.63 11.86
N GLU A 172 -16.17 -2.75 12.55
CA GLU A 172 -15.92 -2.76 13.99
C GLU A 172 -14.63 -2.02 14.35
N ALA A 173 -13.57 -2.23 13.56
CA ALA A 173 -12.29 -1.59 13.77
C ALA A 173 -12.35 -0.07 13.56
N LEU A 174 -13.21 0.43 12.66
CA LEU A 174 -13.43 1.87 12.47
C LEU A 174 -13.93 2.53 13.74
N LYS A 175 -14.97 1.94 14.36
CA LYS A 175 -15.52 2.41 15.64
C LYS A 175 -14.49 2.29 16.77
N PHE A 176 -13.79 1.15 16.83
CA PHE A 176 -12.82 0.89 17.89
C PHE A 176 -11.63 1.87 17.90
N PHE A 177 -11.14 2.26 16.72
CA PHE A 177 -10.00 3.14 16.52
C PHE A 177 -10.36 4.59 16.16
N GLU A 178 -11.58 5.05 16.46
CA GLU A 178 -12.05 6.42 16.16
C GLU A 178 -11.06 7.53 16.58
N ASN A 179 -10.38 7.36 17.72
CA ASN A 179 -9.42 8.32 18.27
C ASN A 179 -8.01 8.25 17.64
N HIS A 180 -7.81 7.40 16.62
CA HIS A 180 -6.54 7.21 15.94
C HIS A 180 -6.64 7.56 14.45
N PRO A 181 -6.45 8.84 14.07
CA PRO A 181 -6.68 9.31 12.70
C PRO A 181 -5.87 8.56 11.64
N SER A 182 -4.65 8.12 11.99
CA SER A 182 -3.78 7.38 11.07
C SER A 182 -4.32 5.97 10.73
N ILE A 183 -5.04 5.36 11.68
CA ILE A 183 -5.68 4.05 11.55
C ILE A 183 -7.01 4.20 10.82
N VAL A 184 -7.84 5.16 11.25
CA VAL A 184 -9.16 5.46 10.64
C VAL A 184 -9.02 5.76 9.16
N ARG A 185 -8.06 6.59 8.73
CA ARG A 185 -7.85 6.90 7.30
C ARG A 185 -7.61 5.64 6.45
N LYS A 186 -6.83 4.68 6.97
CA LYS A 186 -6.53 3.42 6.27
C LYS A 186 -7.73 2.47 6.27
N LEU A 187 -8.47 2.40 7.37
CA LEU A 187 -9.69 1.61 7.49
C LEU A 187 -10.84 2.17 6.62
N GLN A 188 -10.99 3.49 6.57
CA GLN A 188 -12.01 4.16 5.75
C GLN A 188 -11.82 3.83 4.28
N THR A 189 -10.55 3.84 3.82
CA THR A 189 -10.23 3.43 2.45
C THR A 189 -10.63 1.97 2.15
N LEU A 190 -10.57 1.07 3.14
CA LEU A 190 -11.05 -0.31 2.99
C LEU A 190 -12.59 -0.38 3.02
N TYR A 191 -13.23 0.48 3.80
CA TYR A 191 -14.67 0.58 3.86
C TYR A 191 -15.27 1.12 2.55
N ASP A 192 -14.70 2.20 1.99
CA ASP A 192 -15.18 2.89 0.79
C ASP A 192 -15.16 2.01 -0.47
N VAL A 193 -14.24 1.03 -0.55
CA VAL A 193 -14.21 0.05 -1.65
C VAL A 193 -15.20 -1.12 -1.46
N GLY A 194 -15.93 -1.11 -0.33
CA GLY A 194 -16.89 -2.15 0.07
C GLY A 194 -16.24 -3.40 0.66
N LEU A 195 -15.18 -3.26 1.47
CA LEU A 195 -14.56 -4.37 2.21
C LEU A 195 -14.83 -4.30 3.73
N GLY A 196 -15.88 -3.58 4.17
CA GLY A 196 -16.24 -3.37 5.57
C GLY A 196 -16.42 -4.66 6.40
N TYR A 197 -16.98 -5.71 5.79
CA TYR A 197 -17.28 -6.99 6.44
C TYR A 197 -16.08 -7.94 6.58
N ILE A 198 -14.91 -7.57 6.05
CA ILE A 198 -13.73 -8.45 6.07
C ILE A 198 -13.03 -8.32 7.42
N LYS A 199 -12.66 -9.45 8.03
CA LYS A 199 -11.83 -9.46 9.23
C LYS A 199 -10.38 -9.07 8.90
N ASN A 200 -9.77 -8.29 9.77
CA ASN A 200 -8.39 -7.81 9.57
C ASN A 200 -7.35 -8.97 9.52
N ARG A 201 -7.64 -10.09 10.20
CA ARG A 201 -6.83 -11.31 10.28
C ARG A 201 -6.96 -12.21 9.06
N SER A 202 -8.06 -12.10 8.30
CA SER A 202 -8.40 -13.05 7.23
C SER A 202 -7.25 -13.24 6.25
N THR A 203 -6.83 -14.49 6.10
CA THR A 203 -5.82 -14.90 5.13
C THR A 203 -6.31 -14.62 3.70
N ILE A 204 -5.51 -13.85 2.94
CA ILE A 204 -5.85 -13.42 1.58
C ILE A 204 -6.00 -14.60 0.60
N ASN A 205 -5.38 -15.77 0.84
CA ASN A 205 -5.45 -16.86 -0.15
C ASN A 205 -6.86 -17.44 -0.37
N ARG A 206 -7.68 -17.54 0.68
CA ARG A 206 -8.96 -18.30 0.65
C ARG A 206 -10.17 -17.41 0.29
N THR A 207 -10.19 -16.18 0.76
CA THR A 207 -11.33 -15.25 0.58
C THR A 207 -11.11 -14.20 -0.53
N PHE A 208 -9.86 -13.98 -0.97
CA PHE A 208 -9.50 -12.81 -1.79
C PHE A 208 -9.16 -13.09 -3.25
N ARG A 209 -9.19 -14.34 -3.75
CA ARG A 209 -8.91 -14.63 -5.18
C ARG A 209 -9.80 -13.83 -6.16
N ARG A 210 -11.08 -13.59 -5.83
CA ARG A 210 -11.99 -12.73 -6.62
C ARG A 210 -11.97 -11.25 -6.23
N ARG A 211 -11.34 -10.88 -5.11
CA ARG A 211 -11.45 -9.54 -4.46
C ARG A 211 -10.13 -8.78 -4.37
N SER A 212 -9.05 -9.36 -4.87
CA SER A 212 -7.70 -8.79 -4.94
C SER A 212 -7.60 -7.41 -5.63
N PRO A 213 -8.43 -7.04 -6.63
CA PRO A 213 -8.40 -5.69 -7.20
C PRO A 213 -8.78 -4.62 -6.17
N LYS A 214 -9.79 -4.88 -5.32
CA LYS A 214 -10.31 -3.90 -4.35
C LYS A 214 -9.26 -3.52 -3.31
N SER A 215 -8.58 -4.49 -2.73
CA SER A 215 -7.53 -4.25 -1.72
C SER A 215 -6.24 -3.67 -2.30
N LYS A 216 -5.88 -4.00 -3.55
CA LYS A 216 -4.82 -3.29 -4.30
C LYS A 216 -5.16 -1.82 -4.53
N THR A 217 -6.42 -1.54 -4.86
CA THR A 217 -6.96 -0.17 -4.93
C THR A 217 -6.78 0.55 -3.61
N CYS A 218 -7.14 -0.08 -2.48
CA CYS A 218 -6.98 0.53 -1.15
C CYS A 218 -5.54 0.91 -0.83
N LYS A 219 -4.57 0.02 -1.04
CA LYS A 219 -3.16 0.34 -0.77
C LYS A 219 -2.70 1.55 -1.57
N ARG A 220 -3.19 1.73 -2.80
CA ARG A 220 -2.83 2.88 -3.62
C ARG A 220 -3.54 4.15 -3.16
N ALA A 221 -4.82 4.09 -2.84
CA ALA A 221 -5.55 5.19 -2.24
C ALA A 221 -4.86 5.66 -0.94
N CYS A 222 -4.50 4.74 -0.03
CA CYS A 222 -3.73 5.04 1.18
C CYS A 222 -2.37 5.73 0.89
N LYS A 223 -1.66 5.34 -0.19
CA LYS A 223 -0.38 5.97 -0.59
C LYS A 223 -0.53 7.38 -1.17
N LYS A 224 -1.65 7.70 -1.84
CA LYS A 224 -1.89 9.06 -2.35
C LYS A 224 -2.22 10.04 -1.22
N ILE A 225 -2.81 9.55 -0.12
CA ILE A 225 -3.20 10.36 1.05
C ILE A 225 -2.00 10.75 1.95
N HIS A 226 -0.83 10.13 1.77
CA HIS A 226 0.40 10.45 2.52
C HIS A 226 1.24 11.61 1.93
N ARG A 227 0.76 12.33 0.92
CA ARG A 227 1.37 13.62 0.52
C ARG A 227 0.62 14.75 1.20
N PRO A 228 1.28 15.65 1.96
CA PRO A 228 0.61 16.83 2.47
C PRO A 228 0.27 17.75 1.28
N ASN A 229 -0.89 18.38 1.40
CA ASN A 229 -1.49 19.40 0.56
C ASN A 229 -2.35 18.89 -0.64
N PRO A 230 -3.68 19.04 -0.57
CA PRO A 230 -4.47 19.22 -1.78
C PRO A 230 -4.06 20.56 -2.41
N ILE A 231 -3.60 20.51 -3.66
CA ILE A 231 -3.43 21.72 -4.47
C ILE A 231 -4.84 22.24 -4.73
N HIS A 232 -5.23 23.29 -4.01
CA HIS A 232 -6.40 24.09 -4.34
C HIS A 232 -6.15 24.74 -5.70
N PHE A 233 -6.85 24.30 -6.74
CA PHE A 233 -7.02 25.12 -7.94
C PHE A 233 -7.92 26.29 -7.55
N GLY A 234 -7.31 27.38 -7.09
CA GLY A 234 -7.96 28.67 -7.00
C GLY A 234 -8.38 29.08 -8.41
N ARG A 235 -9.69 29.31 -8.59
CA ARG A 235 -10.24 29.90 -9.82
C ARG A 235 -9.53 31.24 -10.05
N THR A 236 -8.66 31.30 -11.05
CA THR A 236 -8.13 32.57 -11.54
C THR A 236 -9.26 33.30 -12.24
N ASN A 237 -9.87 34.27 -11.55
CA ASN A 237 -10.73 35.26 -12.18
C ASN A 237 -9.85 36.11 -13.10
N ASN A 238 -10.03 35.93 -14.41
CA ASN A 238 -9.53 36.84 -15.42
C ASN A 238 -10.18 38.22 -15.21
N ARG A 239 -9.38 39.21 -14.81
CA ARG A 239 -9.62 40.62 -15.12
C ARG A 239 -8.39 41.14 -15.87
N PRO A 240 -8.54 41.77 -17.04
CA PRO A 240 -7.42 42.44 -17.69
C PRO A 240 -7.26 43.84 -17.11
N SER A 241 -6.10 44.15 -16.54
CA SER A 241 -5.69 45.53 -16.27
C SER A 241 -4.50 45.87 -17.17
N HIS A 242 -4.81 46.53 -18.29
CA HIS A 242 -3.83 47.29 -19.05
C HIS A 242 -3.39 48.53 -18.26
N GLY A 243 -2.09 48.82 -18.26
CA GLY A 243 -1.60 50.19 -18.28
C GLY A 243 -0.65 50.61 -17.16
N ARG A 244 0.63 50.70 -17.55
CA ARG A 244 1.67 51.72 -17.21
C ARG A 244 2.93 51.19 -16.52
N ARG A 245 4.04 51.27 -17.28
CA ARG A 245 5.45 51.37 -16.86
C ARG A 245 5.75 52.83 -16.40
N PRO A 246 6.99 53.18 -16.02
CA PRO A 246 7.99 52.54 -15.13
C PRO A 246 8.58 53.58 -14.12
N GLN A 247 9.56 53.19 -13.29
CA GLN A 247 10.67 53.97 -12.66
C GLN A 247 11.06 53.21 -11.36
N THR A 248 12.30 53.06 -10.87
CA THR A 248 13.64 53.57 -11.18
C THR A 248 14.66 52.75 -10.38
N ASN A 249 15.89 52.72 -10.86
CA ASN A 249 17.16 52.30 -10.24
C ASN A 249 17.23 52.24 -8.70
N ARG A 250 17.91 51.20 -8.20
CA ARG A 250 19.11 51.37 -7.36
C ARG A 250 19.96 50.10 -7.32
N SER A 251 21.17 50.26 -7.82
CA SER A 251 22.31 49.35 -7.71
C SER A 251 22.80 49.27 -6.26
N PHE A 252 23.31 48.12 -5.82
CA PHE A 252 24.52 48.07 -5.00
C PHE A 252 25.31 46.79 -5.27
N LYS A 253 26.62 46.98 -5.36
CA LYS A 253 27.69 46.10 -5.82
C LYS A 253 28.29 45.26 -4.67
N GLN A 254 28.89 44.14 -5.09
CA GLN A 254 30.14 43.50 -4.59
C GLN A 254 30.12 42.95 -3.14
N THR A 255 30.66 41.77 -2.83
CA THR A 255 32.06 41.31 -2.94
C THR A 255 32.10 39.76 -2.84
N SER A 256 32.71 39.00 -3.76
CA SER A 256 34.10 38.42 -3.70
C SER A 256 34.46 37.75 -2.36
N ARG A 257 35.06 36.56 -2.23
CA ARG A 257 35.73 35.58 -3.11
C ARG A 257 36.09 34.32 -2.22
N PRO A 258 36.79 33.27 -2.74
CA PRO A 258 36.70 31.86 -2.32
C PRO A 258 37.95 31.32 -1.57
N LYS A 259 37.97 30.00 -1.26
CA LYS A 259 39.10 29.01 -1.43
C LYS A 259 38.89 27.80 -0.47
N GLN A 260 38.79 26.56 -0.93
CA GLN A 260 39.81 25.57 -1.38
C GLN A 260 40.34 24.64 -0.27
N HIS A 261 40.77 23.46 -0.73
CA HIS A 261 41.57 22.39 -0.09
C HIS A 261 40.81 21.30 0.69
N SER A 262 41.13 20.00 0.61
CA SER A 262 41.79 19.10 -0.36
C SER A 262 41.89 17.71 0.32
N CYS A 263 41.88 16.61 -0.44
CA CYS A 263 42.63 15.33 -0.27
C CYS A 263 42.80 14.71 1.15
N SER A 264 42.85 13.40 1.38
CA SER A 264 42.86 12.15 0.61
C SER A 264 43.19 11.03 1.63
N ASN A 265 42.72 9.80 1.39
CA ASN A 265 43.40 8.52 1.71
C ASN A 265 43.79 8.17 3.16
N ARG A 266 43.30 7.02 3.67
CA ARG A 266 43.92 5.67 3.55
C ARG A 266 43.76 4.80 4.81
N THR A 267 43.34 3.56 4.54
CA THR A 267 43.73 2.27 5.15
C THR A 267 43.57 1.99 6.66
N GLN A 268 42.86 0.87 6.85
CA GLN A 268 42.79 -0.05 7.98
C GLN A 268 44.16 -0.59 8.44
N PRO A 269 44.16 -1.25 9.60
CA PRO A 269 44.32 -2.71 9.64
C PRO A 269 43.02 -3.49 9.90
#